data_AF-B5UBT7-F1
#
_entry.id   AF-B5UBT7-F1
#
_cell.length_a   1.000
_cell.length_b   1.000
_cell.length_c   1.000
_cell.angle_alpha   90.00
_cell.angle_beta   90.00
_cell.angle_gamma   90.00
#
_symmetry.space_group_name_H-M   'P 1'
#
loop_
_entity.id
_entity.type
_entity.pdbx_description
1 polymer ?
#
loop_
_entity_poly.entity_id
_entity_poly.type
_entity_poly.pdbx_seq_one_letter_code
_entity_poly.pdbx_strand_id
1 'polypeptide(L)' 'TWDANLAAYAQRYANSHSGDCNLVHSNGPYGESLAKSSGDLSGTSAVNLWVGEKAYYNYNSNTCASGMVCG' A
#
# COMPACT_ATOMS: atom_id res chain seq x y z
N THR A 1 16.61 -6.23 0.50
CA THR A 1 17.13 -5.52 -0.69
C THR A 1 16.03 -5.45 -1.74
N TRP A 2 16.21 -4.73 -2.84
CA TRP A 2 15.20 -4.65 -3.91
C TRP A 2 15.09 -5.96 -4.68
N ASP A 3 13.85 -6.38 -4.99
CA ASP A 3 13.57 -7.54 -5.84
C ASP A 3 12.88 -7.07 -7.14
N ALA A 4 13.54 -7.30 -8.28
CA ALA A 4 13.04 -6.89 -9.58
C ALA A 4 11.80 -7.68 -10.05
N ASN A 5 11.66 -8.95 -9.63
CA ASN A 5 10.47 -9.76 -9.95
C ASN A 5 9.26 -9.25 -9.18
N LEU A 6 9.44 -8.91 -7.90
CA LEU A 6 8.38 -8.30 -7.08
C LEU A 6 7.97 -6.93 -7.64
N ALA A 7 8.92 -6.10 -8.05
CA ALA A 7 8.63 -4.82 -8.69
C ALA A 7 7.81 -4.99 -9.98
N ALA A 8 8.19 -5.95 -10.84
CA ALA A 8 7.44 -6.27 -12.06
C ALA A 8 6.06 -6.88 -11.78
N TYR A 9 5.90 -7.61 -10.67
CA TYR A 9 4.60 -8.09 -10.20
C TYR A 9 3.71 -6.92 -9.78
N ALA A 10 4.21 -6.05 -8.89
CA ALA A 10 3.47 -4.88 -8.40
C ALA A 10 3.07 -3.92 -9.53
N GLN A 11 3.96 -3.65 -10.49
CA GLN A 11 3.65 -2.81 -11.65
C GLN A 11 2.53 -3.39 -12.51
N ARG A 12 2.55 -4.72 -12.76
CA ARG A 12 1.48 -5.38 -13.52
C ARG A 12 0.13 -5.29 -12.82
N TYR A 13 0.14 -5.45 -11.50
CA TYR A 13 -1.08 -5.33 -10.70
C TYR A 13 -1.61 -3.89 -10.65
N ALA A 14 -0.75 -2.89 -10.47
CA ALA A 14 -1.15 -1.49 -10.54
C ALA A 14 -1.74 -1.14 -11.91
N ASN A 15 -1.16 -1.65 -13.00
CA ASN A 15 -1.67 -1.43 -14.36
C ASN A 15 -3.03 -2.07 -14.61
N SER A 16 -3.38 -3.21 -13.97
CA SER A 16 -4.72 -3.79 -14.12
C SER A 16 -5.83 -2.94 -13.48
N HIS A 17 -5.47 -2.05 -12.54
CA HIS A 17 -6.38 -1.14 -11.85
C HIS A 17 -6.29 0.31 -12.33
N SER A 18 -5.56 0.60 -13.41
CA SER A 18 -5.43 1.98 -13.90
C SER A 18 -6.74 2.58 -14.44
N GLY A 19 -7.71 1.72 -14.80
CA GLY A 19 -9.02 2.13 -15.31
C GLY A 19 -10.09 2.32 -14.24
N ASP A 20 -9.98 1.63 -13.11
CA ASP A 20 -10.99 1.66 -12.03
C ASP A 20 -10.50 2.35 -10.74
N CYS A 21 -9.18 2.46 -10.56
CA CYS A 21 -8.53 2.99 -9.37
C CYS A 21 -9.05 2.35 -8.07
N ASN A 22 -9.40 1.07 -8.10
CA ASN A 22 -9.86 0.35 -6.92
C ASN A 22 -8.68 -0.09 -6.05
N LEU A 23 -8.82 0.07 -4.73
CA LEU A 23 -7.87 -0.45 -3.74
C LEU A 23 -8.39 -1.80 -3.25
N VAL A 24 -8.16 -2.83 -4.05
CA VAL A 24 -8.50 -4.22 -3.71
C VAL A 24 -7.20 -4.99 -3.65
N HIS A 25 -7.04 -5.83 -2.63
CA HIS A 25 -5.83 -6.63 -2.52
C HIS A 25 -5.81 -7.77 -3.54
N SER A 26 -4.63 -8.03 -4.11
CA SER A 26 -4.44 -9.10 -5.10
C SER A 26 -4.68 -10.50 -4.53
N ASN A 27 -4.59 -10.66 -3.20
CA ASN A 27 -4.51 -11.96 -2.51
C ASN A 27 -3.40 -12.85 -3.09
N GLY A 28 -2.35 -12.23 -3.62
CA GLY A 28 -1.18 -12.90 -4.16
C GLY A 28 -0.24 -13.45 -3.08
N PRO A 29 0.92 -14.01 -3.50
CA PRO A 29 1.87 -14.62 -2.57
C PRO A 29 2.74 -13.60 -1.79
N TYR A 30 2.57 -12.29 -2.04
CA TYR A 30 3.39 -11.23 -1.44
C TYR A 30 2.53 -10.35 -0.52
N GLY A 31 3.18 -9.75 0.49
CA GLY A 31 2.58 -8.63 1.23
C GLY A 31 2.38 -7.43 0.30
N GLU A 32 1.31 -6.66 0.53
CA GLU A 32 0.89 -5.61 -0.39
C GLU A 32 0.37 -4.40 0.38
N SER A 33 0.88 -3.21 0.02
CA SER A 33 0.31 -1.93 0.42
C SER A 33 -0.11 -1.20 -0.86
N LEU A 34 -1.32 -0.67 -0.88
CA LEU A 34 -1.90 -0.01 -2.05
C LEU A 34 -2.12 1.47 -1.75
N ALA A 35 -1.92 2.31 -2.77
CA ALA A 35 -2.18 3.74 -2.68
C ALA A 35 -2.77 4.23 -4.00
N LYS A 36 -3.66 5.20 -3.92
CA LYS A 36 -4.19 5.92 -5.08
C LYS A 36 -4.29 7.40 -4.81
N SER A 37 -4.33 8.17 -5.88
CA SER A 37 -4.55 9.60 -5.88
C SER A 37 -5.40 9.98 -7.08
N SER A 38 -6.10 11.11 -7.01
CA SER A 38 -6.79 11.71 -8.16
C SER A 38 -5.85 12.48 -9.09
N GLY A 39 -4.57 12.61 -8.71
CA GLY A 39 -3.51 13.20 -9.55
C GLY A 39 -2.21 12.41 -9.41
N ASP A 40 -1.11 12.98 -9.90
CA ASP A 40 0.20 12.32 -9.86
C ASP A 40 0.60 11.94 -8.43
N LEU A 41 0.94 10.67 -8.25
CA LEU A 41 1.39 10.12 -6.98
C LEU A 41 2.80 9.56 -7.14
N SER A 42 3.77 10.24 -6.54
CA SER A 42 5.13 9.71 -6.49
C SER A 42 5.22 8.51 -5.52
N GLY A 43 6.19 7.61 -5.76
CA GLY A 43 6.44 6.50 -4.83
C GLY A 43 6.78 6.98 -3.41
N THR A 44 7.51 8.09 -3.26
CA THR A 44 7.80 8.69 -1.95
C THR A 44 6.52 9.17 -1.26
N SER A 45 5.62 9.82 -2.00
CA SER A 45 4.33 10.27 -1.45
C SER A 45 3.47 9.08 -1.03
N ALA A 46 3.44 8.00 -1.82
CA ALA A 46 2.71 6.78 -1.48
C ALA A 46 3.23 6.15 -0.17
N VAL A 47 4.55 6.03 -0.03
CA VAL A 47 5.18 5.51 1.19
C VAL A 47 4.91 6.42 2.40
N ASN A 48 4.92 7.75 2.21
CA ASN A 48 4.58 8.68 3.28
C ASN A 48 3.13 8.57 3.76
N LEU A 49 2.19 8.19 2.88
CA LEU A 49 0.80 7.93 3.27
C LEU A 49 0.74 6.73 4.22
N TRP A 50 1.36 5.60 3.84
CA TRP A 50 1.39 4.39 4.67
C TRP A 50 2.10 4.63 6.01
N VAL A 51 3.27 5.30 6.00
CA VAL A 51 3.98 5.65 7.23
C VAL A 51 3.17 6.62 8.11
N GLY A 52 2.30 7.44 7.52
CA GLY A 52 1.39 8.32 8.25
C GLY A 52 0.42 7.58 9.17
N GLU A 53 0.10 6.32 8.87
CA GLU A 53 -0.75 5.45 9.69
C GLU A 53 -0.15 5.17 11.07
N LYS A 54 1.16 5.43 11.27
CA LYS A 54 1.83 5.32 12.58
C LYS A 54 1.10 6.06 13.70
N ALA A 55 0.36 7.12 13.38
CA ALA A 55 -0.42 7.88 14.37
C ALA A 55 -1.52 7.02 15.03
N TYR A 56 -1.96 5.96 14.35
CA TYR A 56 -2.99 5.03 14.81
C TYR A 56 -2.42 3.68 15.25
N TYR A 57 -1.11 3.48 15.10
CA TYR A 57 -0.46 2.23 15.45
C TYR A 57 0.10 2.26 16.87
N ASN A 58 -0.31 1.31 17.71
CA ASN A 58 0.21 1.16 19.06
C ASN A 58 1.31 0.08 19.11
N TYR A 59 2.55 0.52 19.29
CA TYR A 59 3.71 -0.36 19.37
C TYR A 59 3.72 -1.31 20.58
N ASN A 60 3.11 -0.92 21.70
CA ASN A 60 3.12 -1.75 22.91
C ASN A 60 2.20 -2.96 22.78
N SER A 61 1.07 -2.80 22.10
CA SER A 61 0.10 -3.88 21.87
C SER A 61 0.22 -4.51 20.49
N ASN A 62 1.01 -3.94 19.57
CA ASN A 62 1.12 -4.35 18.18
C ASN A 62 -0.25 -4.37 17.48
N THR A 63 -1.08 -3.35 17.75
CA THR A 63 -2.45 -3.22 17.22
C THR A 63 -2.68 -1.84 16.62
N CYS A 64 -3.53 -1.79 15.60
CA CYS A 64 -4.07 -0.54 15.07
C CYS A 64 -5.26 -0.04 15.93
N ALA A 65 -5.51 1.27 15.91
CA ALA A 65 -6.66 1.87 16.57
C ALA A 65 -7.98 1.32 16.03
N SER A 66 -9.03 1.31 16.86
CA SER A 66 -10.36 0.82 16.47
C SER A 66 -10.88 1.54 15.22
N GLY A 67 -11.30 0.78 14.21
CA GLY A 67 -11.82 1.30 12.94
C GLY A 67 -10.75 1.81 11.97
N MET A 68 -9.46 1.73 12.33
CA MET A 68 -8.35 2.07 11.45
C MET A 68 -7.72 0.82 10.84
N VAL A 69 -7.11 0.99 9.66
CA VAL A 69 -6.25 0.00 9.03
C VAL A 69 -4.83 0.54 9.12
N CYS A 70 -3.90 -0.29 9.56
CA CYS A 70 -2.47 0.01 9.65
C CYS A 70 -1.72 -1.11 8.89
N GLY A 71 -0.90 -0.77 7.89
CA GLY A 71 -0.22 -1.79 7.06
C GLY A 71 0.81 -1.24 6.06
#